data_AF-X1F6E6-F1
#
_entry.id   AF-X1F6E6-F1
#
_cell.length_a   1.000
_cell.length_b   1.000
_cell.length_c   1.000
_cell.angle_alpha   90.00
_cell.angle_beta   90.00
_cell.angle_gamma   90.00
#
_symmetry.space_group_name_H-M   'P 1'
#
loop_
_entity.id
_entity.type
_entity.pdbx_description
1 polymer ?
#
loop_
_entity_poly.entity_id
_entity_poly.type
_entity_poly.pdbx_seq_one_letter_code
_entity_poly.pdbx_strand_id
1 'polypeptide(L)' 'YSAPSIPGLGKDRLSAAAVDIQNTSQSTAVSLAQRTKADGYGVFMTYNLPDGDVSPYVSSLTQVLYGQAASYQ' A
#
# COMPACT_ATOMS: atom_id res chain seq x y z
N TYR A 1 0.49 -4.54 -11.57
CA TYR A 1 1.56 -3.76 -10.91
C TYR A 1 2.51 -3.28 -11.97
N SER A 2 2.75 -1.97 -12.03
CA SER A 2 3.66 -1.34 -12.98
C SER A 2 4.04 0.03 -12.42
N ALA A 3 5.32 0.36 -12.43
CA ALA A 3 5.81 1.67 -11.98
C ALA A 3 5.93 2.63 -13.19
N PRO A 4 5.54 3.90 -13.03
CA PRO A 4 5.87 4.90 -14.05
C PRO A 4 7.38 5.13 -14.09
N SER A 5 7.92 5.39 -15.29
CA SER A 5 9.31 5.80 -15.49
C SER A 5 9.36 7.31 -15.68
N ILE A 6 9.79 8.04 -14.66
CA ILE A 6 9.88 9.50 -14.68
C ILE A 6 11.37 9.89 -14.57
N PRO A 7 11.96 10.56 -15.57
CA PRO A 7 13.36 10.97 -15.52
C PRO A 7 13.70 11.77 -14.25
N GLY A 8 14.77 11.36 -13.57
CA GLY A 8 15.24 12.01 -12.34
C GLY A 8 14.45 11.65 -11.07
N LEU A 9 13.43 10.79 -11.14
CA LEU A 9 12.66 10.37 -9.98
C LEU A 9 13.08 8.95 -9.52
N GLY A 10 13.65 8.86 -8.33
CA GLY A 10 14.04 7.60 -7.71
C GLY A 10 12.84 6.78 -7.21
N LYS A 11 13.06 5.46 -7.01
CA LYS A 11 12.03 4.53 -6.51
C LYS A 11 11.51 4.92 -5.12
N ASP A 12 12.32 5.60 -4.32
CA ASP A 12 11.97 6.15 -3.01
C ASP A 12 10.77 7.12 -3.06
N ARG A 13 10.45 7.66 -4.24
CA ARG A 13 9.36 8.62 -4.47
C ARG A 13 8.27 8.09 -5.40
N LEU A 14 8.30 6.79 -5.72
CA LEU A 14 7.40 6.17 -6.67
C LEU A 14 6.51 5.14 -6.00
N SER A 15 5.24 5.12 -6.41
CA SER A 15 4.30 4.04 -6.11
C SER A 15 4.10 3.22 -7.37
N ALA A 16 4.40 1.92 -7.28
CA ALA A 16 4.22 0.98 -8.38
C ALA A 16 2.92 0.15 -8.25
N ALA A 17 2.28 0.26 -7.10
CA ALA A 17 0.96 -0.28 -6.80
C ALA A 17 -0.02 0.85 -6.47
N ALA A 18 -1.31 0.59 -6.67
CA ALA A 18 -2.39 1.38 -6.10
C ALA A 18 -3.46 0.39 -5.60
N VAL A 19 -4.01 0.66 -4.42
CA VAL A 19 -5.02 -0.19 -3.77
C VAL A 19 -6.29 0.61 -3.53
N ASP A 20 -7.40 0.17 -4.12
CA ASP A 20 -8.73 0.58 -3.71
C ASP A 20 -9.09 -0.18 -2.43
N ILE A 21 -9.24 0.51 -1.29
CA ILE A 21 -9.50 -0.15 -0.01
C ILE A 21 -10.85 -0.87 0.00
N GLN A 22 -11.83 -0.39 -0.76
CA GLN A 22 -13.18 -0.98 -0.79
C GLN A 22 -13.29 -2.16 -1.77
N ASN A 23 -12.50 -2.14 -2.84
CA ASN A 23 -12.66 -3.10 -3.95
C ASN A 23 -11.49 -4.08 -4.12
N THR A 24 -10.29 -3.75 -3.64
CA THR A 24 -9.13 -4.65 -3.75
C THR A 24 -9.16 -5.63 -2.60
N SER A 25 -9.14 -6.94 -2.90
CA SER A 25 -9.09 -7.94 -1.84
C SER A 25 -7.86 -7.75 -0.94
N GLN A 26 -8.02 -8.00 0.36
CA GLN A 26 -6.94 -7.85 1.33
C GLN A 26 -5.70 -8.66 0.95
N SER A 27 -5.87 -9.89 0.45
CA SER A 27 -4.76 -10.73 -0.01
C SER A 27 -3.98 -10.12 -1.19
N THR A 28 -4.68 -9.49 -2.13
CA THR A 28 -4.04 -8.77 -3.24
C THR A 28 -3.30 -7.56 -2.73
N ALA A 29 -3.91 -6.78 -1.84
CA ALA A 29 -3.31 -5.58 -1.28
C ALA A 29 -2.04 -5.89 -0.45
N VAL A 30 -2.07 -6.95 0.36
CA VAL A 30 -0.90 -7.48 1.08
C VAL A 30 0.20 -7.91 0.11
N SER A 31 -0.14 -8.65 -0.95
CA SER A 31 0.84 -9.08 -1.96
C SER A 31 1.49 -7.90 -2.67
N LEU A 32 0.72 -6.84 -2.95
CA LEU A 32 1.25 -5.59 -3.52
C LEU A 32 2.17 -4.87 -2.52
N ALA A 33 1.80 -4.80 -1.24
CA ALA A 33 2.63 -4.18 -0.20
C ALA A 33 3.97 -4.91 -0.02
N GLN A 34 3.95 -6.25 -0.05
CA GLN A 34 5.16 -7.08 0.01
C GLN A 34 6.08 -6.79 -1.17
N ARG A 35 5.52 -6.71 -2.39
CA ARG A 35 6.29 -6.37 -3.61
C ARG A 35 6.85 -4.96 -3.57
N THR A 36 6.08 -3.96 -3.16
CA THR A 36 6.56 -2.58 -3.01
C THR A 36 7.79 -2.52 -2.10
N LYS A 37 7.73 -3.20 -0.95
CA LYS A 37 8.85 -3.25 0.00
C LYS A 37 10.06 -4.02 -0.56
N ALA A 38 9.83 -5.17 -1.17
CA ALA A 38 10.91 -6.00 -1.74
C ALA A 38 11.62 -5.32 -2.92
N ASP A 39 10.85 -4.62 -3.77
CA ASP A 39 11.37 -3.98 -4.99
C ASP A 39 11.99 -2.58 -4.72
N GLY A 40 11.93 -2.10 -3.48
CA GLY A 40 12.55 -0.85 -3.02
C GLY A 40 11.77 0.42 -3.36
N TYR A 41 10.45 0.34 -3.48
CA TYR A 41 9.60 1.52 -3.71
C TYR A 41 9.23 2.19 -2.38
N GLY A 42 9.42 3.50 -2.30
CA GLY A 42 9.20 4.27 -1.07
C GLY A 42 7.77 4.77 -0.89
N VAL A 43 6.88 4.55 -1.87
CA VAL A 43 5.47 4.98 -1.80
C VAL A 43 4.54 3.80 -2.04
N PHE A 44 3.45 3.75 -1.27
CA PHE A 44 2.36 2.79 -1.43
C PHE A 44 1.02 3.54 -1.47
N MET A 45 0.44 3.69 -2.66
CA MET A 45 -0.79 4.44 -2.86
C MET A 45 -2.02 3.63 -2.46
N THR A 46 -2.88 4.21 -1.62
CA THR A 46 -4.20 3.69 -1.29
C THR A 46 -5.27 4.75 -1.58
N TYR A 47 -6.46 4.34 -1.99
CA TYR A 47 -7.56 5.25 -2.28
C TYR A 47 -8.92 4.65 -1.89
N ASN A 48 -9.96 5.49 -1.89
CA ASN A 48 -11.31 5.15 -1.47
C ASN A 48 -11.38 4.60 -0.04
N LEU A 49 -10.64 5.18 0.91
CA LEU A 49 -10.80 4.86 2.33
C LEU A 49 -12.23 5.26 2.77
N PRO A 50 -13.08 4.32 3.20
CA PRO A 50 -14.45 4.63 3.59
C PRO A 50 -14.49 5.23 5.00
N ASP A 51 -15.61 5.85 5.33
CA ASP A 51 -15.97 6.11 6.72
C ASP A 51 -16.21 4.79 7.46
N GLY A 52 -15.82 4.72 8.74
CA GLY A 52 -15.98 3.55 9.60
C GLY A 52 -14.70 2.75 9.83
N ASP A 53 -14.82 1.68 10.61
CA ASP A 53 -13.67 0.88 11.02
C ASP A 53 -13.25 -0.11 9.94
N VAL A 54 -12.18 0.24 9.22
CA VAL A 54 -11.43 -0.64 8.32
C VAL A 54 -10.00 -0.90 8.82
N SER A 55 -9.76 -0.71 10.12
CA SER A 55 -8.45 -0.96 10.73
C SER A 55 -7.92 -2.38 10.54
N PRO A 56 -8.72 -3.46 10.41
CA PRO A 56 -8.18 -4.78 10.09
C PRO A 56 -7.52 -4.82 8.69
N TYR A 57 -8.15 -4.19 7.70
CA TYR A 57 -7.61 -4.10 6.35
C TYR A 57 -6.34 -3.26 6.32
N VAL A 58 -6.39 -2.06 6.93
CA VAL A 58 -5.24 -1.15 6.98
C VAL A 58 -4.08 -1.78 7.75
N SER A 59 -4.35 -2.44 8.86
CA SER A 59 -3.34 -3.16 9.66
C SER A 59 -2.63 -4.25 8.87
N SER A 60 -3.34 -4.94 7.97
CA SER A 60 -2.71 -5.94 7.11
C SER A 60 -1.62 -5.34 6.19
N LEU A 61 -1.80 -4.08 5.78
CA LEU A 61 -0.82 -3.34 4.97
C LEU A 61 0.31 -2.78 5.84
N THR A 62 -0.03 -2.11 6.95
CA THR A 62 0.96 -1.48 7.82
C THR A 62 1.84 -2.49 8.55
N GLN A 63 1.35 -3.70 8.80
CA GLN A 63 2.19 -4.80 9.32
C GLN A 63 3.29 -5.18 8.34
N VAL A 64 3.00 -5.21 7.03
CA VAL A 64 4.01 -5.50 6.00
C VAL A 64 4.98 -4.33 5.85
N LEU A 65 4.46 -3.12 5.70
CA LEU A 65 5.24 -1.93 5.38
C LEU A 65 6.10 -1.50 6.57
N TYR A 66 5.51 -1.45 7.77
CA TYR A 66 6.08 -0.83 8.97
C TYR A 66 6.24 -1.78 10.17
N GLY A 67 5.69 -3.01 10.11
CA GLY A 67 5.74 -3.94 11.23
C GLY A 67 4.77 -3.58 12.38
N GLN A 68 3.79 -2.71 12.12
CA GLN A 68 2.88 -2.19 13.13
C GLN A 68 1.43 -2.24 12.63
N ALA A 69 0.50 -2.56 13.53
CA ALA A 69 -0.93 -2.48 13.26
C ALA A 69 -1.43 -1.02 13.34
N ALA A 70 -2.50 -0.72 12.62
CA ALA A 70 -3.22 0.55 12.69
C ALA A 70 -4.41 0.45 13.67
N SER A 71 -4.75 1.54 14.35
CA SER A 71 -5.94 1.63 15.20
C SER A 71 -6.95 2.60 14.58
N TYR A 72 -8.22 2.24 14.61
CA TYR A 72 -9.33 3.17 14.41
C TYR A 72 -9.56 3.99 15.70
N GLN A 73 -9.93 5.27 15.57
CA GLN A 73 -10.17 6.21 16.67
C GLN A 73 -11.30 7.16 16.28
#